data_AF-A0A2N1N7I2-F1
#
_entry.id   AF-A0A2N1N7I2-F1
#
_cell.length_a   1.000
_cell.length_b   1.000
_cell.length_c   1.000
_cell.angle_alpha   90.00
_cell.angle_beta   90.00
_cell.angle_gamma   90.00
#
_symmetry.space_group_name_H-M   'P 1'
#
loop_
_entity.id
_entity.type
_entity.pdbx_description
1 polymer ?
#
loop_
_entity_poly.entity_id
_entity_poly.type
_entity_poly.pdbx_seq_one_letter_code
_entity_poly.pdbx_strand_id
1 'polypeptide(L)' 'MEAIIYLTPSAAINETYKKLFNVKTRFSGPGVLGFDNETITKQLQAEVLFFPLQIIIHGIKVFVATLGSSDQAELNFA' A
#
# COMPACT_ATOMS: atom_id res chain seq x y z
N MET A 1 24.60 7.36 0.67
CA MET A 1 23.46 8.01 -0.02
C MET A 1 22.44 8.33 1.04
N GLU A 2 22.17 9.61 1.28
CA GLU A 2 21.20 10.01 2.31
C GLU A 2 19.78 9.62 1.87
N ALA A 3 19.03 9.01 2.78
CA ALA A 3 17.63 8.70 2.55
C ALA A 3 16.82 9.99 2.57
N ILE A 4 16.17 10.32 1.46
CA ILE A 4 15.22 11.44 1.42
C ILE A 4 13.94 10.97 2.12
N ILE A 5 13.62 11.59 3.25
CA ILE A 5 12.39 11.34 3.99
C ILE A 5 11.32 12.31 3.49
N TYR A 6 10.18 11.78 3.05
CA TYR A 6 9.05 12.59 2.61
C TYR A 6 7.98 12.65 3.70
N LEU A 7 7.36 13.82 3.87
CA LEU A 7 6.34 14.07 4.90
C LEU A 7 5.01 13.36 4.65
N THR A 8 4.73 12.95 3.41
CA THR A 8 3.51 12.22 3.07
C THR A 8 3.81 11.04 2.16
N PRO A 9 3.06 9.93 2.28
CA PRO A 9 3.16 8.80 1.35
C PRO A 9 2.96 9.23 -0.11
N SER A 10 2.00 10.13 -0.35
CA SER A 10 1.72 10.71 -1.67
C SER A 10 2.95 11.39 -2.28
N ALA A 11 3.75 12.12 -1.49
CA ALA A 11 4.98 12.75 -1.95
C ALA A 11 6.06 11.71 -2.27
N ALA A 12 6.24 10.70 -1.41
CA ALA A 12 7.22 9.63 -1.62
C ALA A 12 6.94 8.84 -2.91
N ILE A 13 5.68 8.47 -3.13
CA ILE A 13 5.25 7.70 -4.30
C ILE A 13 5.43 8.53 -5.58
N ASN A 14 4.98 9.79 -5.58
CA ASN A 14 5.13 10.67 -6.74
C ASN A 14 6.60 10.85 -7.18
N GLU A 15 7.50 11.10 -6.23
CA GLU A 15 8.92 11.25 -6.55
C GLU A 15 9.57 9.94 -7.01
N THR A 16 9.13 8.80 -6.47
CA THR A 16 9.60 7.49 -6.94
C THR A 16 9.17 7.22 -8.38
N TYR A 17 7.90 7.47 -8.72
CA TYR A 17 7.39 7.33 -10.08
C TYR A 17 8.12 8.25 -11.07
N LYS A 18 8.36 9.50 -10.66
CA LYS A 18 9.11 10.47 -11.47
C LYS A 18 10.54 10.00 -11.74
N LYS A 19 11.23 9.45 -10.72
CA LYS A 19 12.59 8.91 -10.87
C LYS A 19 12.64 7.68 -11.79
N LEU A 20 11.68 6.77 -11.67
CA LEU A 20 11.69 5.50 -12.41
C LEU A 20 11.21 5.65 -13.86
N PHE A 21 10.18 6.47 -14.09
CA PHE A 21 9.50 6.52 -15.38
C PHE A 21 9.69 7.85 -16.11
N ASN A 22 10.33 8.84 -15.48
CA ASN A 22 10.55 10.18 -16.04
C ASN A 22 9.26 10.86 -16.54
N VAL A 23 8.12 10.49 -15.97
CA VAL A 23 6.80 11.01 -16.35
C VAL A 23 6.41 12.21 -15.49
N LYS A 24 5.67 13.15 -16.09
CA LYS A 24 5.06 14.30 -15.39
C LYS A 24 3.72 13.97 -14.75
N THR A 25 3.17 12.78 -15.01
CA THR A 25 1.90 12.33 -14.44
C THR A 25 2.08 12.12 -12.94
N ARG A 26 1.37 12.92 -12.13
CA ARG A 26 1.25 12.68 -10.70
C ARG A 26 0.46 11.40 -10.48
N PHE A 27 0.96 10.54 -9.60
CA PHE A 27 0.13 9.61 -8.85
C PHE A 27 -0.92 10.45 -8.11
N SER A 28 -2.13 10.47 -8.65
CA SER A 28 -3.31 11.14 -8.06
C SER A 28 -3.63 10.57 -6.69
N GLY A 29 -3.18 9.34 -6.44
CA GLY A 29 -2.90 8.83 -5.13
C GLY A 29 -4.07 8.84 -4.16
N PRO A 30 -3.75 8.56 -2.90
CA PRO A 30 -4.70 8.28 -1.85
C PRO A 30 -5.66 9.46 -1.56
N GLY A 31 -5.35 10.68 -2.01
CA GLY A 31 -6.20 11.87 -1.91
C GLY A 31 -7.54 11.76 -2.65
N VAL A 32 -7.63 11.01 -3.75
CA VAL A 32 -8.92 10.70 -4.40
C VAL A 32 -9.73 9.66 -3.62
N LEU A 33 -9.04 8.79 -2.86
CA LEU A 33 -9.63 7.74 -2.04
C LEU A 33 -9.82 8.16 -0.56
N GLY A 34 -9.49 9.39 -0.19
CA GLY A 34 -9.65 9.93 1.17
C GLY A 34 -8.57 9.52 2.18
N PHE A 35 -7.50 8.85 1.76
CA PHE A 35 -6.43 8.36 2.63
C PHE A 35 -5.49 9.44 3.20
N ASP A 36 -5.56 10.69 2.73
CA ASP A 36 -4.91 11.83 3.39
C ASP A 36 -5.72 12.32 4.62
N ASN A 37 -6.83 11.65 4.95
CA ASN A 37 -7.59 11.88 6.17
C ASN A 37 -6.79 11.33 7.37
N GLU A 38 -6.48 12.21 8.34
CA GLU A 38 -5.75 11.84 9.56
C GLU A 38 -6.41 10.69 10.33
N THR A 39 -7.74 10.63 10.37
CA THR A 39 -8.47 9.56 11.06
C THR A 39 -8.27 8.22 10.39
N ILE A 40 -8.33 8.18 9.05
CA ILE A 40 -8.10 6.96 8.27
C ILE A 40 -6.63 6.53 8.41
N THR A 41 -5.70 7.48 8.32
CA THR A 41 -4.27 7.22 8.52
C THR A 41 -4.00 6.64 9.92
N LYS A 42 -4.58 7.22 10.97
CA LYS A 42 -4.44 6.73 12.36
C LYS A 42 -5.05 5.33 12.54
N GLN A 43 -6.18 5.03 11.89
CA GLN A 43 -6.80 3.70 11.95
C GLN A 43 -5.98 2.63 11.22
N LEU A 44 -5.33 2.97 10.11
CA LEU A 44 -4.43 2.06 9.39
C LEU A 44 -3.08 1.87 10.09
N GLN A 45 -2.62 2.89 10.84
CA GLN A 45 -1.39 2.83 11.64
C GLN A 45 -1.59 2.13 12.98
N ALA A 46 -2.81 2.06 13.50
CA ALA A 46 -3.13 1.17 14.61
C ALA A 46 -2.86 -0.28 14.18
N GLU A 47 -2.48 -1.15 15.13
CA GLU A 47 -2.41 -2.59 14.86
C GLU A 47 -3.71 -3.05 14.20
N VAL A 48 -3.62 -3.33 12.90
CA VAL A 48 -4.75 -3.89 12.17
C VAL A 48 -4.85 -5.32 12.67
N LEU A 49 -5.82 -5.57 13.57
CA LEU A 49 -6.20 -6.92 13.95
C LEU A 49 -6.64 -7.63 12.67
N PHE A 50 -5.74 -8.45 12.13
CA PHE A 50 -6.06 -9.27 10.98
C PHE A 50 -7.07 -10.33 11.44
N PHE A 51 -8.25 -10.31 10.82
CA PHE A 51 -9.24 -11.36 11.02
C PHE A 51 -9.13 -12.36 9.87
N PRO A 52 -9.02 -13.67 10.15
CA PRO A 52 -9.08 -14.67 9.12
C PRO A 52 -10.36 -14.51 8.29
N LEU A 53 -10.21 -14.42 6.96
CA LEU A 53 -11.34 -14.19 6.06
C LEU A 53 -11.42 -15.27 4.99
N GLN A 54 -12.66 -15.63 4.65
CA GLN A 54 -12.96 -16.65 3.65
C GLN A 54 -13.54 -15.99 2.40
N ILE A 55 -12.94 -16.23 1.25
CA ILE A 55 -13.39 -15.73 -0.05
C ILE A 55 -13.83 -16.93 -0.89
N ILE A 56 -14.99 -16.84 -1.54
CA ILE A 56 -15.47 -17.87 -2.48
C ILE A 56 -15.48 -17.27 -3.89
N ILE A 57 -14.69 -17.85 -4.80
CA ILE A 57 -14.57 -17.41 -6.20
C ILE A 57 -14.83 -18.61 -7.11
N HIS A 58 -15.88 -18.56 -7.93
CA HIS A 58 -16.26 -19.65 -8.85
C HIS A 58 -16.35 -21.04 -8.19
N GLY A 59 -16.80 -21.10 -6.93
CA GLY A 59 -16.88 -22.35 -6.16
C GLY A 59 -15.58 -22.78 -5.47
N ILE A 60 -14.47 -22.07 -5.71
CA ILE A 60 -13.20 -22.26 -5.01
C ILE A 60 -13.25 -21.46 -3.70
N LYS A 61 -12.97 -22.13 -2.58
CA LYS A 61 -12.90 -21.52 -1.25
C LYS A 61 -11.45 -21.19 -0.91
N VAL A 62 -11.16 -19.90 -0.74
CA VAL A 62 -9.86 -19.37 -0.30
C VAL A 62 -9.99 -18.93 1.14
N PHE A 63 -9.07 -19.37 2.00
CA PHE A 63 -8.99 -18.95 3.39
C PHE A 63 -7.70 -18.19 3.63
N VAL A 64 -7.81 -16.93 4.05
CA VAL A 64 -6.65 -16.09 4.38
C VAL A 64 -6.53 -16.07 5.90
N ALA A 65 -5.53 -16.77 6.42
CA ALA A 65 -5.31 -16.94 7.86
C ALA A 65 -4.39 -15.87 8.46
N THR A 66 -3.48 -15.33 7.66
CA THR A 66 -2.52 -14.29 8.03
C THR A 66 -2.16 -13.43 6.81
N LEU A 67 -1.69 -12.21 7.04
CA LEU A 67 -1.01 -11.39 6.04
C LEU A 67 0.42 -11.12 6.54
N GLY A 68 1.39 -11.19 5.65
CA GLY A 68 2.80 -10.95 5.96
C GLY A 68 3.57 -10.51 4.73
N SER A 69 4.72 -9.88 4.94
CA SER A 69 5.70 -9.58 3.89
C SER A 69 6.57 -10.79 3.63
N SER A 70 6.84 -11.09 2.36
CA SER A 70 7.79 -12.14 2.00
C SER A 70 9.20 -11.57 1.83
N ASP A 71 10.20 -12.28 2.33
CA ASP A 71 11.60 -12.00 2.03
C ASP A 71 11.96 -12.36 0.57
N GLN A 72 11.09 -13.08 -0.11
CA GLN A 72 11.22 -13.36 -1.54
C GLN A 72 10.71 -12.17 -2.36
N ALA A 73 11.64 -11.41 -2.93
CA ALA A 73 11.36 -10.22 -3.72
C ALA A 73 10.35 -10.45 -4.86
N GLU A 74 10.35 -11.64 -5.46
CA GLU A 74 9.43 -12.07 -6.53
C GLU A 74 7.95 -12.06 -6.12
N LEU A 75 7.67 -12.19 -4.82
CA LEU A 75 6.31 -12.18 -4.27
C LEU A 75 5.85 -10.77 -3.85
N ASN A 76 6.73 -9.76 -3.94
CA ASN A 76 6.46 -8.38 -3.52
C ASN A 76 5.97 -7.48 -4.68
N PHE A 77 5.63 -8.05 -5.84
CA PHE A 77 5.19 -7.31 -7.04
C PHE A 77 3.67 -7.28 -7.24
N ALA A 78 2.87 -7.43 -6.17
CA ALA A 78 1.42 -7.30 -6.24
C ALA A 78 0.96 -5.82 -6.27
#